data_AF-A0A3Q4HB19-F1
#
_entry.id   AF-A0A3Q4HB19-F1
#
_cell.length_a   1.000
_cell.length_b   1.000
_cell.length_c   1.000
_cell.angle_alpha   90.00
_cell.angle_beta   90.00
_cell.angle_gamma   90.00
#
_symmetry.space_group_name_H-M   'P 1'
#
loop_
_entity.id
_entity.type
_entity.pdbx_description
1 polymer ?
#
loop_
_entity_poly.entity_id
_entity_poly.type
_entity_poly.pdbx_seq_one_letter_code
_entity_poly.pdbx_strand_id
1 'polypeptide(L)'
;PVSRVASLASLLPPVKTTPLKRIGQTLQRTISLRNEATLSNPSSSMTAPRVSTAAAPASKRRDSKLWSETFDVRLGAAQPLSPKEIKRQEAIFELAQGEQDLVEDLKLAKKAYHDPMLKLSIMTEQELNQIFGTLESLIPLHEDLLSRLRDARKPDGSTEHVGHILTDWLPCLSAYTPYCSNQVKAKALLDQKKQDRRVQDFLQRCLQSPFSRKLDLWNFLDIPRSRLVKYPLLLREILKHTANDHPDRQHLDEAMLMVQSVVADINRQTGESECQYYKDRLVYTEDGQRDELIDRSKTLSCHGELKNNRGLKLRVFLFQDVLVITRSMSSNDQPVGYQLCRQPIPIRQLDLEDLSDGEIRVGGSIRGAFSNNERSQYWTQLFKSVSGVLHAEDVFVTKVKVTKVFL
;
A
#
# COMPACT_ATOMS: atom_id res chain seq x y z
N PRO A 1 -28.52 -46.56 16.09
CA PRO A 1 -27.15 -47.13 16.04
C PRO A 1 -26.73 -47.43 14.59
N VAL A 2 -26.06 -46.49 13.91
CA VAL A 2 -25.60 -46.67 12.53
C VAL A 2 -24.27 -45.90 12.27
N SER A 3 -23.29 -46.66 11.78
CA SER A 3 -22.04 -46.39 11.04
C SER A 3 -21.16 -45.16 11.34
N ARG A 4 -19.95 -45.43 11.86
CA ARG A 4 -18.76 -44.57 11.73
C ARG A 4 -18.26 -44.60 10.28
N VAL A 5 -18.10 -43.42 9.66
CA VAL A 5 -17.37 -43.26 8.39
C VAL A 5 -15.98 -42.70 8.70
N ALA A 6 -14.97 -43.40 8.18
CA ALA A 6 -13.55 -43.19 8.46
C ALA A 6 -12.95 -41.98 7.71
N SER A 7 -11.90 -41.42 8.31
CA SER A 7 -11.08 -40.34 7.77
C SER A 7 -10.32 -40.77 6.51
N LEU A 8 -10.44 -39.99 5.43
CA LEU A 8 -9.79 -40.23 4.13
C LEU A 8 -8.29 -39.85 4.10
N ALA A 9 -7.57 -40.11 5.18
CA ALA A 9 -6.13 -39.87 5.26
C ALA A 9 -5.35 -41.19 5.33
N SER A 10 -5.54 -42.06 4.34
CA SER A 10 -4.60 -43.15 4.01
C SER A 10 -5.15 -43.98 2.87
N LEU A 11 -4.51 -43.89 1.69
CA LEU A 11 -4.22 -45.01 0.78
C LEU A 11 -3.59 -44.48 -0.53
N LEU A 12 -2.35 -44.95 -0.79
CA LEU A 12 -1.59 -45.07 -2.06
C LEU A 12 -0.39 -44.10 -2.35
N PRO A 13 0.66 -44.61 -3.06
CA PRO A 13 2.10 -44.35 -2.85
C PRO A 13 2.74 -43.43 -3.94
N PRO A 14 4.08 -43.20 -3.98
CA PRO A 14 4.64 -41.97 -4.56
C PRO A 14 4.99 -42.10 -6.06
N VAL A 15 4.91 -40.98 -6.80
CA VAL A 15 5.94 -40.39 -7.68
C VAL A 15 5.36 -39.54 -8.85
N LYS A 16 5.94 -38.33 -8.99
CA LYS A 16 6.08 -37.39 -10.15
C LYS A 16 4.92 -36.48 -10.61
N THR A 17 5.08 -35.22 -10.20
CA THR A 17 4.99 -33.96 -10.97
C THR A 17 3.67 -33.55 -11.65
N THR A 18 2.94 -32.63 -11.00
CA THR A 18 2.42 -31.36 -11.58
C THR A 18 1.82 -30.50 -10.44
N PRO A 19 2.18 -29.21 -10.27
CA PRO A 19 1.66 -28.41 -9.17
C PRO A 19 0.47 -27.53 -9.61
N LEU A 20 -0.74 -27.87 -9.16
CA LEU A 20 -1.87 -26.94 -9.13
C LEU A 20 -1.87 -26.18 -7.79
N LYS A 21 -1.14 -25.05 -7.76
CA LYS A 21 -1.31 -23.98 -6.77
C LYS A 21 -2.04 -22.82 -7.44
N ARG A 22 -3.26 -22.50 -7.01
CA ARG A 22 -3.97 -21.22 -7.19
C ARG A 22 -5.24 -21.34 -6.33
N ILE A 23 -5.42 -20.58 -5.25
CA ILE A 23 -6.04 -19.24 -5.30
C ILE A 23 -5.67 -18.40 -4.04
N GLY A 24 -4.75 -18.86 -3.18
CA GLY A 24 -4.39 -18.17 -1.92
C GLY A 24 -3.24 -17.16 -1.99
N GLN A 25 -2.74 -16.77 -3.16
CA GLN A 25 -1.52 -15.94 -3.28
C GLN A 25 -1.64 -14.68 -4.16
N THR A 26 -2.84 -14.28 -4.59
CA THR A 26 -2.99 -13.10 -5.48
C THR A 26 -3.18 -11.77 -4.73
N LEU A 27 -3.32 -11.77 -3.40
CA LEU A 27 -3.69 -10.56 -2.63
C LEU A 27 -2.51 -9.74 -2.06
N GLN A 28 -1.28 -9.91 -2.57
CA GLN A 28 -0.11 -9.13 -2.15
C GLN A 28 0.64 -8.39 -3.27
N ARG A 29 0.15 -8.40 -4.52
CA ARG A 29 0.93 -7.89 -5.68
C ARG A 29 0.51 -6.55 -6.27
N THR A 30 -0.44 -5.86 -5.68
CA THR A 30 -0.74 -4.47 -6.07
C THR A 30 -0.52 -3.59 -4.85
N ILE A 31 0.33 -2.59 -5.02
CA ILE A 31 0.67 -1.50 -4.08
C ILE A 31 1.42 -1.90 -2.80
N SER A 32 2.63 -2.48 -2.97
CA SER A 32 3.71 -2.40 -1.98
C SER A 32 4.76 -1.34 -2.40
N LEU A 33 4.88 -0.25 -1.65
CA LEU A 33 6.12 0.54 -1.57
C LEU A 33 7.09 -0.26 -0.67
N ARG A 34 7.86 -1.18 -1.25
CA ARG A 34 8.91 -1.93 -0.53
C ARG A 34 10.19 -1.11 -0.44
N ASN A 35 10.71 -1.02 0.79
CA ASN A 35 11.94 -0.33 1.17
C ASN A 35 13.16 -1.22 0.84
N GLU A 36 14.19 -0.67 0.20
CA GLU A 36 15.54 -1.28 0.13
C GLU A 36 16.41 -0.70 1.24
N ALA A 37 17.03 -1.57 2.05
CA ALA A 37 18.14 -1.22 2.92
C ALA A 37 19.36 -2.05 2.47
N THR A 38 20.24 -1.45 1.68
CA THR A 38 21.55 -2.00 1.35
C THR A 38 22.46 -1.94 2.57
N LEU A 39 22.82 -3.11 3.11
CA LEU A 39 23.89 -3.27 4.08
C LEU A 39 25.20 -3.56 3.32
N SER A 40 26.17 -2.66 3.49
CA SER A 40 27.55 -2.79 3.02
C SER A 40 28.35 -3.72 3.95
N ASN A 41 28.97 -4.76 3.37
CA ASN A 41 29.96 -5.62 4.04
C ASN A 41 31.35 -4.98 3.99
N PRO A 42 32.15 -5.14 5.05
CA PRO A 42 33.55 -5.48 4.86
C PRO A 42 33.92 -6.77 5.60
N SER A 43 34.73 -7.57 4.92
CA SER A 43 35.37 -8.81 5.35
C SER A 43 36.30 -8.62 6.56
N SER A 44 36.23 -9.51 7.55
CA SER A 44 37.37 -9.97 8.37
C SER A 44 36.97 -11.24 9.13
N SER A 45 37.81 -12.27 9.02
CA SER A 45 37.69 -13.57 9.70
C SER A 45 38.10 -13.46 11.17
N MET A 46 37.40 -14.16 12.06
CA MET A 46 37.97 -14.91 13.19
C MET A 46 36.87 -15.75 13.86
N THR A 47 37.24 -16.97 14.23
CA THR A 47 36.44 -18.07 14.79
C THR A 47 36.22 -17.96 16.30
N ALA A 48 34.99 -18.22 16.78
CA ALA A 48 34.60 -18.96 18.02
C ALA A 48 33.12 -18.66 18.42
N PRO A 49 32.52 -19.35 19.41
CA PRO A 49 31.94 -20.69 19.35
C PRO A 49 30.40 -20.69 19.39
N ARG A 50 29.82 -21.85 19.07
CA ARG A 50 28.39 -22.15 18.90
C ARG A 50 27.59 -21.96 20.20
N VAL A 51 26.82 -20.87 20.29
CA VAL A 51 25.79 -20.67 21.32
C VAL A 51 24.44 -21.17 20.78
N SER A 52 23.80 -22.03 21.56
CA SER A 52 22.49 -22.62 21.31
C SER A 52 21.44 -21.55 21.01
N THR A 53 20.92 -21.55 19.79
CA THR A 53 19.80 -20.69 19.36
C THR A 53 18.52 -21.17 20.05
N ALA A 54 18.12 -20.47 21.12
CA ALA A 54 16.74 -20.49 21.56
C ALA A 54 15.87 -20.00 20.40
N ALA A 55 14.93 -20.83 19.96
CA ALA A 55 13.99 -20.48 18.91
C ALA A 55 13.23 -19.22 19.31
N ALA A 56 13.35 -18.16 18.51
CA ALA A 56 12.56 -16.95 18.69
C ALA A 56 11.06 -17.31 18.61
N PRO A 57 10.20 -16.79 19.52
CA PRO A 57 8.78 -17.09 19.46
C PRO A 57 8.21 -16.55 18.14
N ALA A 58 7.54 -17.43 17.40
CA ALA A 58 6.80 -17.06 16.20
C ALA A 58 5.85 -15.91 16.54
N SER A 59 5.96 -14.78 15.84
CA SER A 59 4.97 -13.72 15.93
C SER A 59 3.63 -14.30 15.52
N LYS A 60 2.72 -14.48 16.48
CA LYS A 60 1.35 -14.93 16.20
C LYS A 60 0.72 -13.93 15.25
N ARG A 61 0.54 -14.31 13.98
CA ARG A 61 -0.44 -13.64 13.12
C ARG A 61 -1.79 -13.75 13.84
N ARG A 62 -2.59 -12.68 13.84
CA ARG A 62 -3.95 -12.78 14.39
C ARG A 62 -4.67 -13.89 13.62
N ASP A 63 -5.12 -14.92 14.33
CA ASP A 63 -5.89 -16.00 13.75
C ASP A 63 -7.25 -15.44 13.32
N SER A 64 -7.56 -15.55 12.03
CA SER A 64 -8.88 -15.16 11.51
C SER A 64 -9.89 -16.21 11.97
N LYS A 65 -10.76 -15.82 12.91
CA LYS A 65 -11.82 -16.70 13.43
C LYS A 65 -12.98 -16.70 12.45
N LEU A 66 -13.46 -17.88 12.06
CA LEU A 66 -14.64 -17.95 11.19
C LEU A 66 -15.91 -17.58 11.96
N TRP A 67 -16.90 -17.08 11.24
CA TRP A 67 -18.22 -16.81 11.81
C TRP A 67 -18.84 -18.10 12.38
N SER A 68 -18.74 -19.19 11.60
CA SER A 68 -19.24 -20.53 11.96
C SER A 68 -18.51 -21.19 13.13
N GLU A 69 -17.31 -20.71 13.50
CA GLU A 69 -16.59 -21.12 14.71
C GLU A 69 -16.95 -20.27 15.93
N THR A 70 -17.39 -19.03 15.69
CA THR A 70 -17.73 -18.07 16.76
C THR A 70 -19.18 -18.25 17.23
N PHE A 71 -20.08 -18.57 16.31
CA PHE A 71 -21.49 -18.80 16.59
C PHE A 71 -21.83 -20.24 16.26
N ASP A 72 -22.38 -20.97 17.23
CA ASP A 72 -22.87 -22.32 16.98
C ASP A 72 -24.16 -22.22 16.16
N VAL A 73 -24.02 -22.42 14.85
CA VAL A 73 -25.11 -22.43 13.85
C VAL A 73 -26.26 -23.36 14.27
N ARG A 74 -26.01 -24.31 15.18
CA ARG A 74 -26.98 -25.32 15.63
C ARG A 74 -27.71 -24.94 16.93
N LEU A 75 -27.25 -23.94 17.69
CA LEU A 75 -27.82 -23.60 19.01
C LEU A 75 -28.76 -22.38 18.99
N GLY A 76 -28.80 -21.59 17.90
CA GLY A 76 -29.58 -20.34 17.84
C GLY A 76 -30.74 -20.29 16.84
N ALA A 77 -30.76 -21.16 15.82
CA ALA A 77 -31.73 -21.07 14.72
C ALA A 77 -32.67 -22.29 14.68
N ALA A 78 -33.99 -22.04 14.64
CA ALA A 78 -35.02 -23.07 14.49
C ALA A 78 -34.94 -23.83 13.15
N GLN A 79 -34.16 -23.34 12.19
CA GLN A 79 -33.82 -24.01 10.94
C GLN A 79 -32.35 -23.76 10.56
N PRO A 80 -31.66 -24.75 9.95
CA PRO A 80 -30.29 -24.58 9.50
C PRO A 80 -30.21 -23.56 8.35
N LEU A 81 -29.29 -22.60 8.44
CA LEU A 81 -29.02 -21.63 7.39
C LEU A 81 -28.54 -22.34 6.11
N SER A 82 -28.91 -21.80 4.95
CA SER A 82 -28.41 -22.31 3.67
C SER A 82 -26.89 -22.10 3.55
N PRO A 83 -26.15 -22.94 2.79
CA PRO A 83 -24.72 -22.74 2.57
C PRO A 83 -24.37 -21.38 1.97
N LYS A 84 -25.25 -20.80 1.16
CA LYS A 84 -25.07 -19.46 0.59
C LYS A 84 -25.21 -18.38 1.66
N GLU A 85 -26.18 -18.53 2.56
CA GLU A 85 -26.37 -17.60 3.68
C GLU A 85 -25.23 -17.67 4.70
N ILE A 86 -24.70 -18.87 4.98
CA ILE A 86 -23.50 -19.01 5.82
C ILE A 86 -22.33 -18.19 5.25
N LYS A 87 -22.08 -18.26 3.94
CA LYS A 87 -21.04 -17.46 3.29
C LYS A 87 -21.31 -15.96 3.34
N ARG A 88 -22.59 -15.54 3.27
CA ARG A 88 -22.97 -14.13 3.45
C ARG A 88 -22.64 -13.66 4.87
N GLN A 89 -23.00 -14.45 5.89
CA GLN A 89 -22.68 -14.16 7.29
C GLN A 89 -21.18 -14.14 7.55
N GLU A 90 -20.42 -15.06 6.96
CA GLU A 90 -18.95 -15.07 7.00
C GLU A 90 -18.36 -13.78 6.44
N ALA A 91 -18.83 -13.31 5.27
CA ALA A 91 -18.35 -12.08 4.66
C ALA A 91 -18.69 -10.83 5.50
N ILE A 92 -19.90 -10.77 6.08
CA ILE A 92 -20.30 -9.66 6.98
C ILE A 92 -19.48 -9.70 8.27
N PHE A 93 -19.16 -10.87 8.78
CA PHE A 93 -18.35 -11.04 9.99
C PHE A 93 -16.88 -10.68 9.73
N GLU A 94 -16.32 -11.05 8.57
CA GLU A 94 -14.98 -10.66 8.13
C GLU A 94 -14.84 -9.13 8.05
N LEU A 95 -15.87 -8.44 7.53
CA LEU A 95 -15.94 -6.98 7.55
C LEU A 95 -15.77 -6.48 8.99
N ALA A 96 -16.62 -6.92 9.92
CA ALA A 96 -16.62 -6.48 11.31
C ALA A 96 -15.30 -6.79 12.03
N GLN A 97 -14.74 -8.00 11.88
CA GLN A 97 -13.44 -8.36 12.44
C GLN A 97 -12.33 -7.46 11.90
N GLY A 98 -12.34 -7.19 10.59
CA GLY A 98 -11.36 -6.31 9.97
C GLY A 98 -11.44 -4.86 10.48
N GLU A 99 -12.63 -4.38 10.83
CA GLU A 99 -12.80 -3.07 11.48
C GLU A 99 -12.25 -3.08 12.92
N GLN A 100 -12.50 -4.14 13.68
CA GLN A 100 -11.95 -4.31 15.03
C GLN A 100 -10.42 -4.33 14.99
N ASP A 101 -9.86 -5.12 14.08
CA ASP A 101 -8.42 -5.22 13.88
C ASP A 101 -7.79 -3.88 13.52
N LEU A 102 -8.44 -3.13 12.63
CA LEU A 102 -8.05 -1.78 12.25
C LEU A 102 -8.03 -0.85 13.46
N VAL A 103 -9.14 -0.74 14.20
CA VAL A 103 -9.24 0.14 15.39
C VAL A 103 -8.14 -0.19 16.40
N GLU A 104 -7.90 -1.47 16.66
CA GLU A 104 -6.82 -1.88 17.55
C GLU A 104 -5.43 -1.47 17.04
N ASP A 105 -5.18 -1.63 15.74
CA ASP A 105 -3.89 -1.30 15.14
C ASP A 105 -3.65 0.22 15.08
N LEU A 106 -4.69 1.02 14.84
CA LEU A 106 -4.63 2.49 14.90
C LEU A 106 -4.33 2.98 16.33
N LYS A 107 -5.04 2.42 17.32
CA LYS A 107 -4.79 2.71 18.74
C LYS A 107 -3.39 2.29 19.16
N LEU A 108 -2.91 1.14 18.67
CA LEU A 108 -1.56 0.66 18.92
C LEU A 108 -0.51 1.58 18.31
N ALA A 109 -0.70 2.03 17.07
CA ALA A 109 0.20 2.99 16.41
C ALA A 109 0.38 4.25 17.27
N LYS A 110 -0.71 4.79 17.83
CA LYS A 110 -0.63 5.92 18.76
C LYS A 110 0.10 5.56 20.07
N LYS A 111 -0.41 4.56 20.79
CA LYS A 111 0.07 4.23 22.15
C LYS A 111 1.50 3.69 22.20
N ALA A 112 1.93 2.94 21.19
CA ALA A 112 3.23 2.28 21.18
C ALA A 112 4.31 3.05 20.41
N TYR A 113 3.94 3.96 19.51
CA TYR A 113 4.89 4.74 18.73
C TYR A 113 4.78 6.24 19.02
N HIS A 114 3.62 6.87 18.75
CA HIS A 114 3.45 8.31 18.92
C HIS A 114 3.74 8.77 20.36
N ASP A 115 2.98 8.26 21.33
CA ASP A 115 3.02 8.76 22.70
C ASP A 115 4.39 8.55 23.37
N PRO A 116 5.06 7.40 23.20
CA PRO A 116 6.40 7.22 23.75
C PRO A 116 7.44 8.11 23.07
N MET A 117 7.36 8.34 21.75
CA MET A 117 8.30 9.22 21.05
C MET A 117 8.14 10.68 21.50
N LEU A 118 6.91 11.11 21.78
CA LEU A 118 6.64 12.44 22.34
C LEU A 118 7.16 12.54 23.77
N LYS A 119 6.77 11.61 24.64
CA LYS A 119 7.10 11.63 26.08
C LYS A 119 8.60 11.52 26.34
N LEU A 120 9.33 10.78 25.52
CA LEU A 120 10.78 10.61 25.62
C LEU A 120 11.56 11.68 24.83
N SER A 121 10.85 12.67 24.24
CA SER A 121 11.42 13.73 23.40
C SER A 121 12.35 13.17 22.33
N ILE A 122 11.93 12.07 21.69
CA ILE A 122 12.62 11.44 20.55
C ILE A 122 12.34 12.22 19.26
N MET A 123 11.11 12.71 19.13
CA MET A 123 10.69 13.65 18.09
C MET A 123 9.85 14.76 18.72
N THR A 124 9.79 15.91 18.06
CA THR A 124 8.95 17.02 18.52
C THR A 124 7.48 16.75 18.24
N GLU A 125 6.59 17.46 18.93
CA GLU A 125 5.15 17.38 18.68
C GLU A 125 4.81 17.73 17.22
N GLN A 126 5.45 18.77 16.66
CA GLN A 126 5.26 19.16 15.27
C GLN A 126 5.66 18.04 14.29
N GLU A 127 6.78 17.37 14.54
CA GLU A 127 7.25 16.26 13.71
C GLU A 127 6.30 15.06 13.77
N LEU A 128 5.82 14.73 14.98
CA LEU A 128 4.87 13.66 15.19
C LEU A 128 3.51 13.97 14.57
N ASN A 129 3.01 15.20 14.70
CA ASN A 129 1.79 15.66 14.04
C ASN A 129 1.91 15.57 12.51
N GLN A 130 3.09 15.84 11.95
CA GLN A 130 3.31 15.67 10.51
C GLN A 130 3.39 14.19 10.09
N ILE A 131 4.02 13.31 10.89
CA ILE A 131 4.16 11.88 10.56
C ILE A 131 2.83 11.12 10.74
N PHE A 132 2.15 11.34 11.86
CA PHE A 132 0.89 10.66 12.18
C PHE A 132 -0.33 11.36 11.56
N GLY A 133 -0.22 12.65 11.22
CA GLY A 133 -1.30 13.40 10.58
C GLY A 133 -2.61 13.28 11.36
N THR A 134 -3.71 13.07 10.63
CA THR A 134 -5.06 12.91 11.21
C THR A 134 -5.41 11.46 11.56
N LEU A 135 -4.43 10.56 11.76
CA LEU A 135 -4.66 9.13 12.03
C LEU A 135 -5.70 8.88 13.12
N GLU A 136 -5.60 9.64 14.23
CA GLU A 136 -6.47 9.48 15.38
C GLU A 136 -7.94 9.79 15.05
N SER A 137 -8.19 10.75 14.15
CA SER A 137 -9.56 11.09 13.74
C SER A 137 -10.28 9.97 12.98
N LEU A 138 -9.53 8.97 12.48
CA LEU A 138 -10.12 7.80 11.82
C LEU A 138 -10.68 6.79 12.82
N ILE A 139 -10.20 6.79 14.08
CA ILE A 139 -10.61 5.79 15.08
C ILE A 139 -12.12 5.86 15.37
N PRO A 140 -12.72 7.02 15.73
CA PRO A 140 -14.14 7.09 16.04
C PRO A 140 -15.04 6.69 14.86
N LEU A 141 -14.60 6.97 13.63
CA LEU A 141 -15.31 6.60 12.42
C LEU A 141 -15.45 5.07 12.30
N HIS A 142 -14.41 4.31 12.61
CA HIS A 142 -14.45 2.84 12.55
C HIS A 142 -15.14 2.22 13.77
N GLU A 143 -15.04 2.88 14.93
CA GLU A 143 -15.81 2.50 16.13
C GLU A 143 -17.32 2.65 15.92
N ASP A 144 -17.75 3.70 15.19
CA ASP A 144 -19.16 3.89 14.81
C ASP A 144 -19.66 2.73 13.92
N LEU A 145 -18.91 2.34 12.89
CA LEU A 145 -19.27 1.18 12.05
C LEU A 145 -19.36 -0.10 12.87
N LEU A 146 -18.36 -0.36 13.72
CA LEU A 146 -18.38 -1.52 14.63
C LEU A 146 -19.61 -1.52 15.53
N SER A 147 -19.99 -0.35 16.06
CA SER A 147 -21.20 -0.21 16.87
C SER A 147 -22.44 -0.60 16.08
N ARG A 148 -22.64 -0.01 14.90
CA ARG A 148 -23.79 -0.31 14.04
C ARG A 148 -23.86 -1.78 13.63
N LEU A 149 -22.72 -2.37 13.25
CA LEU A 149 -22.64 -3.80 12.88
C LEU A 149 -22.90 -4.74 14.06
N ARG A 150 -22.51 -4.35 15.27
CA ARG A 150 -22.80 -5.10 16.49
C ARG A 150 -24.28 -4.98 16.85
N ASP A 151 -24.86 -3.79 16.78
CA ASP A 151 -26.26 -3.55 17.16
C ASP A 151 -27.23 -4.23 16.17
N ALA A 152 -26.84 -4.37 14.89
CA ALA A 152 -27.57 -5.13 13.88
C ALA A 152 -27.36 -6.65 13.95
N ARG A 153 -26.45 -7.13 14.81
CA ARG A 153 -26.19 -8.56 15.02
C ARG A 153 -27.24 -9.14 15.97
N LYS A 154 -27.98 -10.14 15.51
CA LYS A 154 -28.93 -10.88 16.35
C LYS A 154 -28.19 -11.74 17.37
N PRO A 155 -28.85 -12.17 18.46
CA PRO A 155 -28.25 -13.07 19.46
C PRO A 155 -27.74 -14.39 18.90
N ASP A 156 -28.31 -14.87 17.79
CA ASP A 156 -27.87 -16.07 17.06
C ASP A 156 -26.63 -15.83 16.19
N GLY A 157 -26.09 -14.62 16.16
CA GLY A 157 -24.92 -14.22 15.36
C GLY A 157 -25.25 -13.83 13.93
N SER A 158 -26.50 -13.93 13.48
CA SER A 158 -26.88 -13.52 12.12
C SER A 158 -27.09 -12.00 12.03
N THR A 159 -26.74 -11.43 10.87
CA THR A 159 -27.10 -10.06 10.49
C THR A 159 -27.95 -10.12 9.24
N GLU A 160 -29.21 -9.75 9.36
CA GLU A 160 -30.17 -9.84 8.25
C GLU A 160 -29.92 -8.73 7.23
N HIS A 161 -29.89 -7.47 7.69
CA HIS A 161 -29.75 -6.28 6.87
C HIS A 161 -28.48 -5.51 7.22
N VAL A 162 -27.51 -5.45 6.30
CA VAL A 162 -26.26 -4.68 6.44
C VAL A 162 -26.15 -3.57 5.40
N GLY A 163 -26.93 -3.63 4.32
CA GLY A 163 -26.80 -2.70 3.20
C GLY A 163 -26.97 -1.24 3.62
N HIS A 164 -28.06 -0.92 4.30
CA HIS A 164 -28.36 0.43 4.78
C HIS A 164 -27.29 0.99 5.74
N ILE A 165 -26.71 0.13 6.60
CA ILE A 165 -25.63 0.53 7.51
C ILE A 165 -24.41 1.00 6.70
N LEU A 166 -24.08 0.28 5.62
CA LEU A 166 -22.96 0.62 4.76
C LEU A 166 -23.24 1.86 3.93
N THR A 167 -24.45 2.02 3.38
CA THR A 167 -24.81 3.22 2.60
C THR A 167 -24.72 4.48 3.46
N ASP A 168 -25.17 4.42 4.72
CA ASP A 168 -25.11 5.56 5.63
C ASP A 168 -23.69 5.90 6.08
N TRP A 169 -22.84 4.88 6.25
CA TRP A 169 -21.50 5.05 6.82
C TRP A 169 -20.42 5.35 5.78
N LEU A 170 -20.48 4.78 4.58
CA LEU A 170 -19.44 4.93 3.55
C LEU A 170 -19.08 6.39 3.20
N PRO A 171 -20.00 7.37 3.16
CA PRO A 171 -19.66 8.77 2.91
C PRO A 171 -18.65 9.35 3.92
N CYS A 172 -18.63 8.84 5.16
CA CYS A 172 -17.70 9.25 6.20
C CYS A 172 -16.24 8.96 5.83
N LEU A 173 -15.98 7.97 4.95
CA LEU A 173 -14.62 7.65 4.49
C LEU A 173 -13.91 8.84 3.81
N SER A 174 -14.64 9.88 3.39
CA SER A 174 -14.04 11.15 2.92
C SER A 174 -13.04 11.76 3.93
N ALA A 175 -13.17 11.46 5.23
CA ALA A 175 -12.22 11.85 6.29
C ALA A 175 -10.78 11.32 6.09
N TYR A 176 -10.59 10.30 5.24
CA TYR A 176 -9.27 9.79 4.87
C TYR A 176 -8.47 10.75 3.99
N THR A 177 -9.14 11.66 3.28
CA THR A 177 -8.51 12.61 2.34
C THR A 177 -7.32 13.36 2.93
N PRO A 178 -7.44 14.10 4.05
CA PRO A 178 -6.31 14.79 4.66
C PRO A 178 -5.20 13.84 5.11
N TYR A 179 -5.57 12.65 5.60
CA TYR A 179 -4.62 11.64 6.05
C TYR A 179 -3.76 11.11 4.89
N CYS A 180 -4.41 10.66 3.81
CA CYS A 180 -3.76 10.08 2.64
C CYS A 180 -2.94 11.13 1.88
N SER A 181 -3.47 12.35 1.72
CA SER A 181 -2.79 13.47 1.04
C SER A 181 -1.49 13.89 1.73
N ASN A 182 -1.38 13.65 3.05
CA ASN A 182 -0.18 13.95 3.82
C ASN A 182 0.88 12.82 3.77
N GLN A 183 0.57 11.64 3.25
CA GLN A 183 1.48 10.47 3.34
C GLN A 183 2.84 10.70 2.70
N VAL A 184 2.92 11.45 1.59
CA VAL A 184 4.20 11.81 0.95
C VAL A 184 5.09 12.66 1.89
N LYS A 185 4.49 13.61 2.62
CA LYS A 185 5.17 14.46 3.60
C LYS A 185 5.60 13.67 4.83
N ALA A 186 4.70 12.82 5.34
CA ALA A 186 4.95 11.95 6.48
C ALA A 186 6.11 10.98 6.19
N LYS A 187 6.10 10.33 5.03
CA LYS A 187 7.15 9.40 4.59
C LYS A 187 8.51 10.08 4.50
N ALA A 188 8.55 11.24 3.84
CA ALA A 188 9.79 11.99 3.67
C ALA A 188 10.41 12.40 5.02
N LEU A 189 9.58 12.92 5.94
CA LEU A 189 10.04 13.28 7.28
C LEU A 189 10.49 12.05 8.07
N LEU A 190 9.74 10.96 8.03
CA LEU A 190 10.12 9.72 8.72
C LEU A 190 11.45 9.17 8.19
N ASP A 191 11.68 9.19 6.88
CA ASP A 191 12.93 8.71 6.28
C ASP A 191 14.12 9.61 6.63
N GLN A 192 13.91 10.92 6.74
CA GLN A 192 14.90 11.86 7.27
C GLN A 192 15.21 11.55 8.74
N LYS A 193 14.16 11.39 9.58
CA LYS A 193 14.32 11.15 11.01
C LYS A 193 14.91 9.79 11.35
N LYS A 194 14.77 8.79 10.47
CA LYS A 194 15.46 7.50 10.59
C LYS A 194 16.99 7.60 10.55
N GLN A 195 17.57 8.73 10.13
CA GLN A 195 19.01 8.99 10.22
C GLN A 195 19.45 9.38 11.65
N ASP A 196 18.53 9.84 12.50
CA ASP A 196 18.80 10.11 13.91
C ASP A 196 18.91 8.78 14.68
N ARG A 197 20.05 8.58 15.36
CA ARG A 197 20.33 7.39 16.15
C ARG A 197 19.28 7.11 17.23
N ARG A 198 18.70 8.14 17.87
CA ARG A 198 17.66 7.99 18.90
C ARG A 198 16.37 7.43 18.30
N VAL A 199 15.98 7.94 17.13
CA VAL A 199 14.80 7.46 16.38
C VAL A 199 15.04 6.03 15.91
N GLN A 200 16.21 5.75 15.32
CA GLN A 200 16.56 4.42 14.84
C GLN A 200 16.53 3.37 15.95
N ASP A 201 17.16 3.63 17.09
CA ASP A 201 17.18 2.74 18.24
C ASP A 201 15.77 2.48 18.79
N PHE A 202 14.95 3.53 18.92
CA PHE A 202 13.56 3.38 19.36
C PHE A 202 12.74 2.49 18.41
N LEU A 203 12.81 2.75 17.10
CA LEU A 203 12.09 1.95 16.10
C LEU A 203 12.57 0.49 16.07
N GLN A 204 13.87 0.25 16.28
CA GLN A 204 14.43 -1.08 16.37
C GLN A 204 13.92 -1.85 17.60
N ARG A 205 13.83 -1.20 18.77
CA ARG A 205 13.23 -1.79 19.98
C ARG A 205 11.75 -2.13 19.78
N CYS A 206 11.01 -1.27 19.08
CA CYS A 206 9.62 -1.56 18.71
C CYS A 206 9.52 -2.81 17.85
N LEU A 207 10.37 -2.95 16.81
CA LEU A 207 10.40 -4.10 15.91
C LEU A 207 10.79 -5.43 16.62
N GLN A 208 11.58 -5.33 17.68
CA GLN A 208 11.92 -6.48 18.52
C GLN A 208 10.77 -6.87 19.46
N SER A 209 9.89 -5.93 19.80
CA SER A 209 8.76 -6.16 20.71
C SER A 209 7.63 -6.96 20.04
N PRO A 210 6.91 -7.82 20.79
CA PRO A 210 5.84 -8.67 20.22
C PRO A 210 4.69 -7.90 19.58
N PHE A 211 4.33 -6.73 20.12
CA PHE A 211 3.21 -5.93 19.62
C PHE A 211 3.38 -5.51 18.16
N SER A 212 4.62 -5.33 17.69
CA SER A 212 4.89 -4.89 16.32
C SER A 212 4.49 -5.93 15.28
N ARG A 213 4.38 -7.21 15.67
CA ARG A 213 4.17 -8.33 14.73
C ARG A 213 5.20 -8.34 13.59
N LYS A 214 6.42 -7.87 13.87
CA LYS A 214 7.52 -7.68 12.88
C LYS A 214 7.21 -6.70 11.75
N LEU A 215 6.24 -5.81 11.95
CA LEU A 215 5.93 -4.69 11.08
C LEU A 215 6.66 -3.44 11.59
N ASP A 216 7.20 -2.64 10.66
CA ASP A 216 7.79 -1.34 11.00
C ASP A 216 6.71 -0.26 11.18
N LEU A 217 7.09 0.93 11.68
CA LEU A 217 6.14 2.03 11.87
C LEU A 217 5.41 2.42 10.57
N TRP A 218 6.10 2.41 9.43
CA TRP A 218 5.48 2.78 8.16
C TRP A 218 4.36 1.81 7.77
N ASN A 219 4.54 0.51 8.03
CA ASN A 219 3.49 -0.47 7.82
C ASN A 219 2.22 -0.15 8.63
N PHE A 220 2.35 0.35 9.87
CA PHE A 220 1.20 0.79 10.67
C PHE A 220 0.54 2.06 10.12
N LEU A 221 1.34 3.03 9.67
CA LEU A 221 0.85 4.27 9.03
C LEU A 221 0.18 3.98 7.66
N ASP A 222 0.52 2.89 7.00
CA ASP A 222 -0.09 2.51 5.73
C ASP A 222 -1.42 1.71 5.90
N ILE A 223 -1.73 1.26 7.12
CA ILE A 223 -2.94 0.46 7.40
C ILE A 223 -4.23 1.16 6.93
N PRO A 224 -4.48 2.46 7.20
CA PRO A 224 -5.68 3.13 6.72
C PRO A 224 -5.84 3.02 5.20
N ARG A 225 -4.81 3.39 4.44
CA ARG A 225 -4.84 3.31 2.96
C ARG A 225 -5.07 1.87 2.50
N SER A 226 -4.43 0.90 3.14
CA SER A 226 -4.60 -0.53 2.85
C SER A 226 -6.00 -1.04 3.18
N ARG A 227 -6.66 -0.53 4.22
CA ARG A 227 -8.06 -0.86 4.53
C ARG A 227 -9.02 -0.24 3.53
N LEU A 228 -8.81 1.02 3.17
CA LEU A 228 -9.67 1.77 2.27
C LEU A 228 -9.91 1.03 0.94
N VAL A 229 -8.85 0.43 0.36
CA VAL A 229 -8.94 -0.34 -0.89
C VAL A 229 -9.59 -1.72 -0.73
N LYS A 230 -9.83 -2.20 0.49
CA LYS A 230 -10.48 -3.49 0.75
C LYS A 230 -12.01 -3.40 0.77
N TYR A 231 -12.59 -2.23 1.07
CA TYR A 231 -14.06 -2.10 1.14
C TYR A 231 -14.77 -2.55 -0.15
N PRO A 232 -14.34 -2.17 -1.38
CA PRO A 232 -14.96 -2.68 -2.60
C PRO A 232 -14.89 -4.21 -2.71
N LEU A 233 -13.83 -4.84 -2.20
CA LEU A 233 -13.66 -6.30 -2.24
C LEU A 233 -14.59 -7.00 -1.24
N LEU A 234 -14.71 -6.45 -0.03
CA LEU A 234 -15.58 -6.96 1.04
C LEU A 234 -17.06 -6.84 0.63
N LEU A 235 -17.47 -5.65 0.15
CA LEU A 235 -18.84 -5.44 -0.33
C LEU A 235 -19.20 -6.38 -1.48
N ARG A 236 -18.25 -6.64 -2.39
CA ARG A 236 -18.47 -7.55 -3.52
C ARG A 236 -18.68 -8.99 -3.05
N GLU A 237 -17.97 -9.44 -2.02
CA GLU A 237 -18.16 -10.79 -1.47
C GLU A 237 -19.50 -10.91 -0.75
N ILE A 238 -19.95 -9.88 -0.01
CA ILE A 238 -21.28 -9.85 0.60
C ILE A 238 -22.36 -9.89 -0.49
N LEU A 239 -22.26 -9.04 -1.52
CA LEU A 239 -23.21 -8.94 -2.61
C LEU A 239 -23.33 -10.26 -3.40
N LYS A 240 -22.20 -10.94 -3.65
CA LYS A 240 -22.14 -12.24 -4.34
C LYS A 240 -22.98 -13.32 -3.64
N HIS A 241 -23.05 -13.31 -2.31
CA HIS A 241 -23.84 -14.27 -1.54
C HIS A 241 -25.22 -13.74 -1.15
N THR A 242 -25.56 -12.50 -1.48
CA THR A 242 -26.90 -11.93 -1.28
C THR A 242 -27.82 -12.38 -2.42
N ALA A 243 -29.03 -12.86 -2.09
CA ALA A 243 -30.02 -13.24 -3.10
C ALA A 243 -30.57 -12.01 -3.84
N ASN A 244 -31.04 -12.19 -5.08
CA ASN A 244 -31.47 -11.06 -5.93
C ASN A 244 -32.77 -10.41 -5.43
N ASP A 245 -33.61 -11.20 -4.76
CA ASP A 245 -34.87 -10.82 -4.13
C ASP A 245 -34.70 -10.34 -2.67
N HIS A 246 -33.46 -10.36 -2.14
CA HIS A 246 -33.18 -9.95 -0.77
C HIS A 246 -33.24 -8.41 -0.62
N PRO A 247 -33.84 -7.85 0.44
CA PRO A 247 -33.97 -6.38 0.62
C PRO A 247 -32.65 -5.61 0.65
N ASP A 248 -31.57 -6.21 1.14
CA ASP A 248 -30.22 -5.61 1.08
C ASP A 248 -29.66 -5.44 -0.33
N ARG A 249 -30.19 -6.12 -1.36
CA ARG A 249 -29.57 -6.17 -2.69
C ARG A 249 -29.37 -4.76 -3.26
N GLN A 250 -30.42 -3.96 -3.26
CA GLN A 250 -30.39 -2.57 -3.77
C GLN A 250 -29.39 -1.71 -2.98
N HIS A 251 -29.44 -1.77 -1.65
CA HIS A 251 -28.53 -1.01 -0.79
C HIS A 251 -27.06 -1.41 -1.00
N LEU A 252 -26.78 -2.71 -1.22
CA LEU A 252 -25.41 -3.18 -1.47
C LEU A 252 -24.89 -2.78 -2.85
N ASP A 253 -25.75 -2.76 -3.87
CA ASP A 253 -25.40 -2.24 -5.20
C ASP A 253 -25.11 -0.73 -5.13
N GLU A 254 -25.90 0.04 -4.38
CA GLU A 254 -25.65 1.46 -4.13
C GLU A 254 -24.35 1.70 -3.34
N ALA A 255 -24.14 0.94 -2.25
CA ALA A 255 -22.94 0.98 -1.44
C ALA A 255 -21.68 0.67 -2.27
N MET A 256 -21.78 -0.24 -3.25
CA MET A 256 -20.70 -0.54 -4.18
C MET A 256 -20.30 0.68 -5.02
N LEU A 257 -21.27 1.41 -5.57
CA LEU A 257 -21.00 2.63 -6.33
C LEU A 257 -20.40 3.72 -5.45
N MET A 258 -20.94 3.92 -4.25
CA MET A 258 -20.44 4.91 -3.29
C MET A 258 -18.99 4.63 -2.88
N VAL A 259 -18.66 3.40 -2.51
CA VAL A 259 -17.28 3.09 -2.11
C VAL A 259 -16.31 3.26 -3.26
N GLN A 260 -16.68 2.89 -4.49
CA GLN A 260 -15.83 3.09 -5.66
C GLN A 260 -15.57 4.58 -5.91
N SER A 261 -16.62 5.41 -5.81
CA SER A 261 -16.50 6.86 -5.96
C SER A 261 -15.59 7.47 -4.89
N VAL A 262 -15.84 7.17 -3.61
CA VAL A 262 -15.07 7.74 -2.49
C VAL A 262 -13.59 7.33 -2.57
N VAL A 263 -13.31 6.06 -2.87
CA VAL A 263 -11.92 5.58 -3.02
C VAL A 263 -11.23 6.25 -4.21
N ALA A 264 -11.93 6.42 -5.34
CA ALA A 264 -11.38 7.11 -6.52
C ALA A 264 -11.08 8.58 -6.21
N ASP A 265 -11.96 9.27 -5.49
CA ASP A 265 -11.77 10.67 -5.10
C ASP A 265 -10.61 10.86 -4.14
N ILE A 266 -10.50 10.01 -3.11
CA ILE A 266 -9.36 10.05 -2.17
C ILE A 266 -8.04 9.79 -2.92
N ASN A 267 -8.03 8.81 -3.83
CA ASN A 267 -6.84 8.50 -4.64
C ASN A 267 -6.44 9.68 -5.53
N ARG A 268 -7.41 10.31 -6.20
CA ARG A 268 -7.19 11.50 -7.04
C ARG A 268 -6.58 12.64 -6.22
N GLN A 269 -7.18 12.98 -5.08
CA GLN A 269 -6.70 14.07 -4.22
C GLN A 269 -5.33 13.78 -3.60
N THR A 270 -5.06 12.51 -3.26
CA THR A 270 -3.75 12.07 -2.78
C THR A 270 -2.69 12.24 -3.87
N GLY A 271 -2.99 11.84 -5.11
CA GLY A 271 -2.10 12.01 -6.26
C GLY A 271 -1.85 13.48 -6.61
N GLU A 272 -2.88 14.32 -6.53
CA GLU A 272 -2.75 15.78 -6.70
C GLU A 272 -1.85 16.39 -5.63
N SER A 273 -2.01 15.97 -4.38
CA SER A 273 -1.17 16.42 -3.26
C SER A 273 0.28 15.96 -3.38
N GLU A 274 0.51 14.74 -3.88
CA GLU A 274 1.86 14.22 -4.18
C GLU A 274 2.50 15.00 -5.33
N CYS A 275 1.75 15.25 -6.40
CA CYS A 275 2.20 16.07 -7.52
C CYS A 275 2.62 17.46 -7.04
N GLN A 276 1.77 18.13 -6.25
CA GLN A 276 2.08 19.44 -5.70
C GLN A 276 3.30 19.40 -4.77
N TYR A 277 3.40 18.39 -3.90
CA TYR A 277 4.55 18.20 -3.00
C TYR A 277 5.89 18.21 -3.75
N TYR A 278 5.95 17.55 -4.91
CA TYR A 278 7.18 17.51 -5.71
C TYR A 278 7.39 18.80 -6.51
N LYS A 279 6.34 19.40 -7.07
CA LYS A 279 6.40 20.70 -7.76
C LYS A 279 6.98 21.80 -6.86
N ASP A 280 6.53 21.88 -5.62
CA ASP A 280 7.00 22.87 -4.63
C ASP A 280 8.50 22.75 -4.30
N ARG A 281 9.10 21.60 -4.61
CA ARG A 281 10.52 21.30 -4.33
C ARG A 281 11.40 21.36 -5.58
N LEU A 282 10.85 21.67 -6.74
CA LEU A 282 11.64 21.89 -7.95
C LEU A 282 12.42 23.20 -7.83
N VAL A 283 13.73 23.13 -8.09
CA VAL A 283 14.64 24.27 -8.06
C VAL A 283 15.10 24.54 -9.49
N TYR A 284 14.85 25.76 -9.97
CA TYR A 284 15.10 26.20 -11.33
C TYR A 284 16.33 27.11 -11.30
N THR A 285 17.33 26.82 -12.13
CA THR A 285 18.60 27.57 -12.12
C THR A 285 18.88 28.37 -13.37
N GLU A 286 18.21 28.07 -14.47
CA GLU A 286 18.36 28.78 -15.73
C GLU A 286 17.02 29.39 -16.15
N ASP A 287 17.08 30.51 -16.87
CA ASP A 287 15.91 31.10 -17.50
C ASP A 287 15.32 30.13 -18.54
N GLY A 288 13.99 30.09 -18.62
CA GLY A 288 13.26 29.18 -19.50
C GLY A 288 13.00 27.77 -18.95
N GLN A 289 13.62 27.37 -17.81
CA GLN A 289 13.32 26.08 -17.18
C GLN A 289 11.94 26.02 -16.51
N ARG A 290 11.33 27.19 -16.26
CA ARG A 290 9.93 27.29 -15.81
C ARG A 290 9.04 26.96 -17.01
N ASP A 291 8.25 25.90 -16.89
CA ASP A 291 7.43 25.38 -17.98
C ASP A 291 5.96 25.26 -17.52
N GLU A 292 5.05 25.82 -18.33
CA GLU A 292 3.61 25.83 -18.03
C GLU A 292 3.01 24.42 -17.89
N LEU A 293 3.60 23.40 -18.54
CA LEU A 293 3.18 22.00 -18.42
C LEU A 293 3.44 21.47 -17.01
N ILE A 294 4.53 21.90 -16.35
CA ILE A 294 4.78 21.56 -14.94
C ILE A 294 3.72 22.25 -14.07
N ASP A 295 3.48 23.53 -14.29
CA ASP A 295 2.55 24.32 -13.48
C ASP A 295 1.11 23.83 -13.59
N ARG A 296 0.66 23.44 -14.79
CA ARG A 296 -0.69 22.89 -15.04
C ARG A 296 -0.84 21.43 -14.63
N SER A 297 0.25 20.70 -14.44
CA SER A 297 0.20 19.29 -14.05
C SER A 297 -0.48 19.10 -12.70
N LYS A 298 -1.51 18.26 -12.70
CA LYS A 298 -2.25 17.82 -11.51
C LYS A 298 -1.86 16.41 -11.08
N THR A 299 -1.24 15.64 -11.95
CA THR A 299 -0.83 14.27 -11.66
C THR A 299 0.67 14.10 -11.86
N LEU A 300 1.27 13.32 -10.97
CA LEU A 300 2.61 12.79 -11.12
C LEU A 300 2.43 11.30 -11.40
N SER A 301 2.57 10.91 -12.67
CA SER A 301 2.41 9.53 -13.10
C SER A 301 3.37 8.63 -12.34
N CYS A 302 4.62 9.08 -12.19
CA CYS A 302 5.65 8.32 -11.49
C CYS A 302 6.97 9.11 -11.36
N HIS A 303 7.82 8.72 -10.40
CA HIS A 303 9.13 9.32 -10.16
C HIS A 303 10.16 8.31 -9.61
N GLY A 304 11.47 8.59 -9.74
CA GLY A 304 12.51 7.68 -9.24
C GLY A 304 13.95 8.16 -9.44
N GLU A 305 14.90 7.49 -8.78
CA GLU A 305 16.34 7.69 -9.01
C GLU A 305 16.80 6.85 -10.20
N LEU A 306 17.43 7.49 -11.18
CA LEU A 306 18.09 6.86 -12.33
C LEU A 306 19.58 7.20 -12.29
N LYS A 307 20.40 6.40 -12.97
CA LYS A 307 21.81 6.72 -13.21
C LYS A 307 21.98 7.09 -14.67
N ASN A 308 22.87 8.01 -14.99
CA ASN A 308 23.27 8.24 -16.39
C ASN A 308 24.46 7.36 -16.77
N ASN A 309 24.88 7.41 -18.03
CA ASN A 309 26.04 6.66 -18.54
C ASN A 309 27.36 7.01 -17.82
N ARG A 310 27.42 8.13 -17.09
CA ARG A 310 28.58 8.56 -16.29
C ARG A 310 28.46 8.15 -14.82
N GLY A 311 27.44 7.38 -14.46
CA GLY A 311 27.16 6.97 -13.07
C GLY A 311 26.56 8.06 -12.19
N LEU A 312 26.26 9.25 -12.73
CA LEU A 312 25.62 10.31 -11.97
C LEU A 312 24.19 9.92 -11.64
N LYS A 313 23.84 10.06 -10.36
CA LYS A 313 22.48 9.84 -9.86
C LYS A 313 21.62 11.05 -10.20
N LEU A 314 20.55 10.80 -10.93
CA LEU A 314 19.53 11.76 -11.32
C LEU A 314 18.22 11.32 -10.69
N ARG A 315 17.33 12.27 -10.39
CA ARG A 315 15.95 11.97 -10.04
C ARG A 315 15.05 12.45 -11.16
N VAL A 316 14.15 11.58 -11.60
CA VAL A 316 13.27 11.86 -12.73
C VAL A 316 11.83 11.87 -12.26
N PHE A 317 11.07 12.84 -12.75
CA PHE A 317 9.65 13.02 -12.50
C PHE A 317 8.92 13.00 -13.83
N LEU A 318 7.92 12.13 -13.97
CA LEU A 318 7.00 12.13 -15.09
C LEU A 318 5.68 12.72 -14.63
N PHE A 319 5.49 14.00 -14.88
CA PHE A 319 4.22 14.66 -14.69
C PHE A 319 3.27 14.34 -15.85
N GLN A 320 2.04 14.82 -15.77
CA GLN A 320 0.96 14.54 -16.73
C GLN A 320 1.39 14.69 -18.20
N ASP A 321 2.07 15.80 -18.54
CA ASP A 321 2.43 16.14 -19.93
C ASP A 321 3.93 16.46 -20.11
N VAL A 322 4.76 16.28 -19.07
CA VAL A 322 6.16 16.70 -19.08
C VAL A 322 7.07 15.80 -18.22
N LEU A 323 8.23 15.45 -18.78
CA LEU A 323 9.30 14.75 -18.07
C LEU A 323 10.32 15.77 -17.55
N VAL A 324 10.64 15.70 -16.26
CA VAL A 324 11.59 16.58 -15.59
C VAL A 324 12.74 15.76 -15.01
N ILE A 325 13.97 16.15 -15.37
CA ILE A 325 15.20 15.49 -14.92
C ILE A 325 15.94 16.41 -13.96
N THR A 326 16.18 15.94 -12.74
CA THR A 326 16.77 16.73 -11.66
C THR A 326 17.95 16.03 -11.00
N ARG A 327 18.68 16.79 -10.18
CA ARG A 327 19.61 16.30 -9.16
C ARG A 327 19.04 16.59 -7.78
N SER A 328 19.10 15.61 -6.89
CA SER A 328 18.69 15.79 -5.50
C SER A 328 19.71 16.68 -4.79
N MET A 329 19.23 17.73 -4.13
CA MET A 329 20.02 18.65 -3.31
C MET A 329 19.60 18.44 -1.85
N SER A 330 20.46 17.81 -1.05
CA SER A 330 20.26 17.68 0.39
C SER A 330 21.05 18.77 1.12
N SER A 331 20.39 19.52 1.99
CA SER A 331 21.02 20.36 3.02
C SER A 331 20.66 19.79 4.38
N ASN A 332 21.56 19.92 5.37
CA ASN A 332 21.47 19.21 6.65
C ASN A 332 20.17 19.48 7.43
N ASP A 333 19.47 20.60 7.19
CA ASP A 333 18.24 20.98 7.90
C ASP A 333 17.05 21.34 7.00
N GLN A 334 17.15 21.14 5.67
CA GLN A 334 16.06 21.50 4.75
C GLN A 334 15.52 20.27 4.01
N PRO A 335 14.21 20.29 3.64
CA PRO A 335 13.65 19.28 2.76
C PRO A 335 14.49 19.17 1.48
N VAL A 336 14.67 17.94 0.99
CA VAL A 336 15.42 17.70 -0.26
C VAL A 336 14.81 18.51 -1.39
N GLY A 337 15.60 19.41 -1.97
CA GLY A 337 15.26 20.13 -3.20
C GLY A 337 15.65 19.32 -4.43
N TYR A 338 14.97 19.57 -5.54
CA TYR A 338 15.19 18.88 -6.81
C TYR A 338 15.59 19.89 -7.88
N GLN A 339 16.90 20.06 -8.06
CA GLN A 339 17.39 21.02 -9.02
C GLN A 339 17.32 20.49 -10.44
N LEU A 340 16.68 21.21 -11.34
CA LEU A 340 16.59 20.85 -12.75
C LEU A 340 17.98 20.83 -13.38
N CYS A 341 18.29 19.72 -14.07
CA CYS A 341 19.55 19.54 -14.76
C CYS A 341 19.46 19.89 -16.25
N ARG A 342 18.25 19.95 -16.80
CA ARG A 342 17.92 20.18 -18.20
C ARG A 342 16.57 20.87 -18.32
N GLN A 343 16.28 21.38 -19.53
CA GLN A 343 14.95 21.84 -19.89
C GLN A 343 13.92 20.72 -19.72
N PRO A 344 12.71 21.03 -19.22
CA PRO A 344 11.61 20.08 -19.18
C PRO A 344 11.31 19.53 -20.59
N ILE A 345 10.98 18.24 -20.68
CA ILE A 345 10.75 17.57 -21.97
C ILE A 345 9.25 17.26 -22.08
N PRO A 346 8.49 17.98 -22.91
CA PRO A 346 7.10 17.64 -23.19
C PRO A 346 6.98 16.19 -23.66
N ILE A 347 6.00 15.44 -23.15
CA ILE A 347 5.84 14.02 -23.50
C ILE A 347 5.66 13.81 -25.01
N ARG A 348 5.06 14.77 -25.71
CA ARG A 348 4.88 14.73 -27.18
C ARG A 348 6.21 14.75 -27.96
N GLN A 349 7.29 15.17 -27.31
CA GLN A 349 8.65 15.22 -27.86
C GLN A 349 9.53 14.09 -27.29
N LEU A 350 8.96 13.20 -26.48
CA LEU A 350 9.68 12.15 -25.81
C LEU A 350 9.73 10.88 -26.67
N ASP A 351 10.88 10.66 -27.29
CA ASP A 351 11.17 9.37 -27.94
C ASP A 351 11.67 8.36 -26.91
N LEU A 352 11.09 7.17 -26.89
CA LEU A 352 11.44 6.08 -25.98
C LEU A 352 11.97 4.87 -26.75
N GLU A 353 13.16 4.41 -26.39
CA GLU A 353 13.77 3.20 -26.93
C GLU A 353 14.06 2.20 -25.81
N ASP A 354 13.71 0.94 -26.03
CA ASP A 354 14.12 -0.18 -25.19
C ASP A 354 15.53 -0.61 -25.62
N LEU A 355 16.52 -0.51 -24.72
CA LEU A 355 17.90 -0.95 -25.00
C LEU A 355 18.16 -2.38 -24.54
N SER A 356 18.92 -3.12 -25.33
CA SER A 356 19.45 -4.44 -24.96
C SER A 356 20.53 -4.34 -23.87
N ASP A 357 20.72 -5.41 -23.10
CA ASP A 357 21.70 -5.41 -22.02
C ASP A 357 23.13 -5.33 -22.56
N GLY A 358 23.79 -4.19 -22.30
CA GLY A 358 25.17 -3.94 -22.72
C GLY A 358 25.31 -2.90 -23.83
N GLU A 359 24.22 -2.54 -24.51
CA GLU A 359 24.22 -1.45 -25.47
C GLU A 359 24.32 -0.09 -24.77
N ILE A 360 25.29 0.72 -25.21
CA ILE A 360 25.45 2.12 -24.82
C ILE A 360 25.52 2.92 -26.12
N ARG A 361 24.47 3.68 -26.45
CA ARG A 361 24.55 4.70 -27.50
C ARG A 361 25.07 6.02 -26.92
N VAL A 362 25.92 6.71 -27.68
CA VAL A 362 26.54 7.98 -27.30
C VAL A 362 25.49 9.11 -27.34
N GLY A 363 25.51 9.99 -26.34
CA GLY A 363 24.66 11.20 -26.27
C GLY A 363 23.33 11.01 -25.53
N GLY A 364 23.12 11.72 -24.43
CA GLY A 364 21.81 11.87 -23.75
C GLY A 364 21.24 10.66 -23.00
N SER A 365 21.72 9.44 -23.27
CA SER A 365 21.19 8.20 -22.68
C SER A 365 21.30 8.16 -21.15
N ILE A 366 20.19 7.87 -20.47
CA ILE A 366 20.10 7.60 -19.04
C ILE A 366 20.00 6.08 -18.86
N ARG A 367 20.88 5.48 -18.06
CA ARG A 367 20.98 4.04 -17.81
C ARG A 367 20.90 3.74 -16.31
N GLY A 368 19.76 3.23 -15.89
CA GLY A 368 19.59 2.70 -14.55
C GLY A 368 18.23 2.08 -14.52
N ALA A 369 18.18 0.76 -14.42
CA ALA A 369 16.92 0.07 -14.16
C ALA A 369 16.35 0.67 -12.88
N PHE A 370 15.03 0.90 -12.84
CA PHE A 370 14.31 1.04 -11.59
C PHE A 370 14.63 -0.22 -10.78
N SER A 371 15.56 -0.12 -9.84
CA SER A 371 16.01 -1.27 -9.05
C SER A 371 14.95 -1.56 -8.00
N ASN A 372 13.80 -2.08 -8.45
CA ASN A 372 12.97 -3.01 -7.70
C ASN A 372 11.97 -3.72 -8.63
N ASN A 373 11.92 -5.04 -8.51
CA ASN A 373 11.60 -6.02 -9.55
C ASN A 373 10.13 -6.14 -9.99
N GLU A 374 9.32 -5.08 -9.88
CA GLU A 374 7.92 -5.05 -10.37
C GLU A 374 7.55 -3.69 -11.01
N ARG A 375 8.36 -2.63 -10.83
CA ARG A 375 8.04 -1.28 -11.33
C ARG A 375 8.45 -1.04 -12.79
N SER A 376 9.59 -1.57 -13.25
CA SER A 376 10.11 -1.28 -14.59
C SER A 376 9.14 -1.69 -15.72
N GLN A 377 8.43 -2.81 -15.58
CA GLN A 377 7.42 -3.25 -16.54
C GLN A 377 6.21 -2.30 -16.56
N TYR A 378 5.82 -1.77 -15.40
CA TYR A 378 4.75 -0.78 -15.26
C TYR A 378 5.12 0.54 -15.92
N TRP A 379 6.35 1.03 -15.76
CA TRP A 379 6.83 2.25 -16.41
C TRP A 379 6.85 2.13 -17.93
N THR A 380 7.38 1.03 -18.48
CA THR A 380 7.37 0.82 -19.93
C THR A 380 5.94 0.69 -20.48
N GLN A 381 5.04 -0.01 -19.78
CA GLN A 381 3.62 -0.10 -20.15
C GLN A 381 2.88 1.23 -20.04
N LEU A 382 3.16 2.02 -19.00
CA LEU A 382 2.53 3.32 -18.75
C LEU A 382 3.06 4.41 -19.70
N PHE A 383 4.34 4.36 -20.06
CA PHE A 383 4.89 5.19 -21.12
C PHE A 383 4.30 4.81 -22.49
N LYS A 384 4.18 3.51 -22.81
CA LYS A 384 3.55 3.03 -24.06
C LYS A 384 2.05 3.38 -24.13
N SER A 385 1.34 3.37 -23.00
CA SER A 385 -0.07 3.80 -22.96
C SER A 385 -0.24 5.31 -23.08
N VAL A 386 0.69 6.11 -22.55
CA VAL A 386 0.66 7.58 -22.65
C VAL A 386 1.17 8.07 -24.02
N SER A 387 2.10 7.36 -24.66
CA SER A 387 2.60 7.68 -26.01
C SER A 387 1.77 7.09 -27.15
N GLY A 388 0.72 6.31 -26.86
CA GLY A 388 -0.21 5.76 -27.85
C GLY A 388 0.33 4.58 -28.66
N VAL A 389 1.43 3.94 -28.25
CA VAL A 389 2.03 2.81 -28.99
C VAL A 389 1.66 1.48 -28.32
N LEU A 390 0.59 0.85 -28.81
CA LEU A 390 0.21 -0.51 -28.42
C LEU A 390 1.08 -1.53 -29.16
N HIS A 391 1.79 -2.39 -28.42
CA HIS A 391 1.84 -3.84 -28.70
C HIS A 391 2.31 -4.60 -27.45
N ALA A 392 1.57 -5.67 -27.14
CA ALA A 392 1.84 -6.63 -26.07
C ALA A 392 2.75 -7.76 -26.58
N GLU A 393 3.30 -8.51 -25.62
CA GLU A 393 4.14 -9.71 -25.76
C GLU A 393 5.65 -9.44 -25.90
N ASP A 394 6.33 -9.25 -24.77
CA ASP A 394 7.32 -10.23 -24.26
C ASP A 394 7.93 -9.76 -22.92
N VAL A 395 8.13 -10.72 -22.01
CA VAL A 395 8.63 -10.51 -20.64
C VAL A 395 10.16 -10.42 -20.65
N PHE A 396 10.73 -9.21 -20.60
CA PHE A 396 12.14 -9.01 -20.24
C PHE A 396 12.37 -7.72 -19.44
N VAL A 397 13.34 -7.76 -18.53
CA VAL A 397 13.82 -6.63 -17.73
C VAL A 397 14.26 -5.50 -18.66
N THR A 398 13.53 -4.39 -18.70
CA THR A 398 13.80 -3.30 -19.64
C THR A 398 14.38 -2.08 -18.94
N LYS A 399 15.51 -1.59 -19.43
CA LYS A 399 16.06 -0.25 -19.12
C LYS A 399 15.52 0.70 -20.19
N VAL A 400 14.74 1.67 -19.76
CA VAL A 400 14.13 2.66 -20.64
C VAL A 400 15.17 3.72 -21.01
N LYS A 401 15.39 3.95 -22.30
CA LYS A 401 16.17 5.08 -22.81
C LYS A 401 15.21 6.11 -23.40
N VAL A 402 15.42 7.37 -23.05
CA VAL A 402 14.82 8.51 -23.75
C VAL A 402 15.77 8.86 -24.91
N THR A 403 15.33 8.69 -26.16
CA THR A 403 16.16 8.82 -27.36
C THR A 403 15.57 9.75 -28.42
N LYS A 404 15.58 11.06 -28.16
CA LYS A 404 16.10 12.11 -29.06
C LYS A 404 15.49 13.45 -28.70
N VAL A 405 16.39 14.39 -28.52
CA VAL A 405 16.16 15.83 -28.58
C VAL A 405 16.50 16.21 -30.02
N PHE A 406 15.53 16.66 -30.80
CA PHE A 406 15.84 17.39 -32.01
C PHE A 406 16.15 18.84 -31.64
N LEU A 407 17.46 19.10 -31.58
CA LEU A 407 18.23 20.35 -31.56
C LEU A 407 17.93 21.39 -30.46
#